data_AF-A0A496TMD5-F1
#
_entry.id   AF-A0A496TMD5-F1
#
_cell.length_a   1.000
_cell.length_b   1.000
_cell.length_c   1.000
_cell.angle_alpha   90.00
_cell.angle_beta   90.00
_cell.angle_gamma   90.00
#
_symmetry.space_group_name_H-M   'P 1'
#
loop_
_entity.id
_entity.type
_entity.pdbx_description
1 polymer ?
#
loop_
_entity_poly.entity_id
_entity_poly.type
_entity_poly.pdbx_seq_one_letter_code
_entity_poly.pdbx_strand_id
1 'polypeptide(L)'
;MVYSFFYFMKKNNLNVGGQAVIEGVMMRSPERVSVAVRIPNGKIALKEDPYISYTKRNRFLNLPLIRGAVVLIESLVIGIKALSWSAETAISEEDKKNNKKNKNKKGSLSKFSLTVTVIFALGAGLVIFFYVPLILTDFLGVKSGIYFNLVDGFFRLSIFGLYIFLISLWKEIKRIFEYHGAEHK
;
A
#
# COMPACT_ATOMS: atom_id res chain seq x y z
N MET A 1 36.08 -8.09 -32.42
CA MET A 1 35.66 -9.23 -31.56
C MET A 1 35.65 -8.92 -30.05
N VAL A 2 35.96 -7.69 -29.61
CA VAL A 2 35.92 -7.30 -28.17
C VAL A 2 34.61 -6.60 -27.80
N TYR A 3 34.03 -5.82 -28.73
CA TYR A 3 32.76 -5.11 -28.50
C TYR A 3 31.52 -6.02 -28.42
N SER A 4 31.54 -7.19 -29.06
CA SER A 4 30.42 -8.14 -29.02
C SER A 4 30.35 -8.91 -27.70
N PHE A 5 31.50 -9.09 -27.01
CA PHE A 5 31.55 -9.78 -25.72
C PHE A 5 31.02 -8.92 -24.56
N PHE A 6 31.17 -7.59 -24.64
CA PHE A 6 30.66 -6.67 -23.60
C PHE A 6 29.13 -6.49 -23.65
N TYR A 7 28.49 -6.71 -24.80
CA TYR A 7 27.03 -6.64 -24.94
C TYR A 7 26.32 -7.87 -24.38
N PHE A 8 27.00 -9.03 -24.37
CA PHE A 8 26.47 -10.29 -23.84
C PHE A 8 26.47 -10.33 -22.29
N MET A 9 27.26 -9.47 -21.63
CA MET A 9 27.42 -9.39 -20.17
C MET A 9 26.63 -8.27 -19.49
N LYS A 10 25.77 -7.52 -20.21
CA LYS A 10 24.82 -6.61 -19.54
C LYS A 10 23.57 -7.40 -19.16
N LYS A 11 23.68 -8.19 -18.09
CA LYS A 11 22.50 -8.61 -17.32
C LYS A 11 21.85 -7.31 -16.85
N ASN A 12 20.92 -6.78 -17.64
CA ASN A 12 20.10 -5.65 -17.23
C ASN A 12 19.31 -6.16 -16.02
N ASN A 13 19.81 -5.89 -14.82
CA ASN A 13 19.03 -6.01 -13.61
C ASN A 13 17.91 -4.98 -13.76
N LEU A 14 16.82 -5.40 -14.41
CA LEU A 14 15.59 -4.63 -14.50
C LEU A 14 15.19 -4.37 -13.05
N ASN A 15 15.10 -3.09 -12.70
CA ASN A 15 14.73 -2.70 -11.36
C ASN A 15 13.23 -2.98 -11.21
N VAL A 16 12.91 -4.17 -10.72
CA VAL A 16 11.55 -4.64 -10.49
C VAL A 16 11.32 -4.63 -8.98
N GLY A 17 10.14 -4.17 -8.60
CA GLY A 17 9.63 -4.32 -7.24
C GLY A 17 8.13 -4.44 -7.29
N GLY A 18 7.51 -4.73 -6.17
CA GLY A 18 6.07 -4.85 -6.15
C GLY A 18 5.45 -4.57 -4.80
N GLN A 19 4.20 -4.98 -4.73
CA GLN A 19 3.34 -4.82 -3.58
C GLN A 19 2.28 -5.92 -3.60
N ALA A 20 2.00 -6.50 -2.43
CA ALA A 20 0.82 -7.33 -2.26
C ALA A 20 -0.46 -6.49 -2.43
N VAL A 21 -1.47 -7.09 -3.07
CA VAL A 21 -2.81 -6.53 -3.22
C VAL A 21 -3.85 -7.57 -2.79
N ILE A 22 -5.14 -7.20 -2.78
CA ILE A 22 -6.19 -8.12 -2.34
C ILE A 22 -6.27 -9.28 -3.33
N GLU A 23 -6.07 -10.50 -2.83
CA GLU A 23 -6.05 -11.73 -3.63
C GLU A 23 -4.99 -11.75 -4.75
N GLY A 24 -3.89 -11.01 -4.60
CA GLY A 24 -2.91 -10.91 -5.69
C GLY A 24 -1.63 -10.14 -5.39
N VAL A 25 -0.86 -9.89 -6.46
CA VAL A 25 0.41 -9.16 -6.42
C VAL A 25 0.46 -8.13 -7.55
N MET A 26 1.02 -6.96 -7.26
CA MET A 26 1.36 -5.92 -8.23
C MET A 26 2.87 -5.88 -8.42
N MET A 27 3.34 -5.99 -9.66
CA MET A 27 4.73 -5.87 -10.07
C MET A 27 4.91 -4.59 -10.89
N ARG A 28 5.96 -3.83 -10.58
CA ARG A 28 6.38 -2.64 -11.34
C ARG A 28 7.75 -2.87 -11.95
N SER A 29 7.80 -2.76 -13.26
CA SER A 29 9.02 -2.64 -14.06
C SER A 29 9.26 -1.18 -14.46
N PRO A 30 10.43 -0.84 -15.04
CA PRO A 30 10.72 0.51 -15.50
C PRO A 30 9.78 1.06 -16.58
N GLU A 31 9.00 0.20 -17.24
CA GLU A 31 8.15 0.53 -18.40
C GLU A 31 6.68 0.08 -18.27
N ARG A 32 6.36 -0.78 -17.30
CA ARG A 32 5.03 -1.36 -17.10
C ARG A 32 4.72 -1.62 -15.64
N VAL A 33 3.44 -1.54 -15.30
CA VAL A 33 2.87 -2.05 -14.05
C VAL A 33 1.91 -3.18 -14.40
N SER A 34 2.09 -4.32 -13.75
CA SER A 34 1.24 -5.50 -13.94
C SER A 34 0.62 -5.91 -12.60
N VAL A 35 -0.68 -6.17 -12.58
CA VAL A 35 -1.42 -6.62 -11.40
C VAL A 35 -2.10 -7.94 -11.72
N ALA A 36 -1.79 -8.98 -10.95
CA ALA A 36 -2.40 -10.30 -11.08
C ALA A 36 -3.24 -10.60 -9.85
N VAL A 37 -4.53 -10.91 -10.04
CA VAL A 37 -5.51 -11.12 -8.96
C VAL A 37 -6.24 -12.44 -9.19
N ARG A 38 -6.32 -13.28 -8.17
CA ARG A 38 -7.13 -14.50 -8.17
C ARG A 38 -8.60 -14.13 -8.03
N ILE A 39 -9.41 -14.50 -9.01
CA ILE A 39 -10.86 -14.29 -8.96
C ILE A 39 -11.58 -15.50 -8.32
N PRO A 40 -12.82 -15.34 -7.80
CA PRO A 40 -13.51 -16.40 -7.06
C PRO A 40 -13.68 -17.74 -7.80
N ASN A 41 -13.68 -17.72 -9.13
CA ASN A 41 -13.75 -18.94 -9.96
C ASN A 41 -12.39 -19.68 -10.10
N GLY A 42 -11.35 -19.23 -9.39
CA GLY A 42 -10.02 -19.82 -9.39
C GLY A 42 -9.10 -19.39 -10.53
N LYS A 43 -9.59 -18.61 -11.51
CA LYS A 43 -8.75 -18.05 -12.58
C LYS A 43 -7.99 -16.81 -12.08
N ILE A 44 -7.00 -16.38 -12.86
CA ILE A 44 -6.22 -15.16 -12.60
C ILE A 44 -6.65 -14.08 -13.58
N ALA A 45 -7.10 -12.94 -13.06
CA ALA A 45 -7.30 -11.72 -13.82
C ALA A 45 -5.98 -10.94 -13.85
N LEU A 46 -5.55 -10.56 -15.05
CA LEU A 46 -4.33 -9.78 -15.27
C LEU A 46 -4.69 -8.40 -15.80
N LYS A 47 -4.07 -7.37 -15.23
CA LYS A 47 -4.09 -6.01 -15.76
C LYS A 47 -2.68 -5.52 -15.97
N GLU A 48 -2.38 -5.07 -17.18
CA GLU A 48 -1.10 -4.45 -17.52
C GLU A 48 -1.32 -3.04 -18.03
N ASP A 49 -0.64 -2.08 -17.40
CA ASP A 49 -0.67 -0.68 -17.80
C ASP A 49 0.77 -0.23 -18.15
N PRO A 50 0.98 0.49 -19.28
CA PRO A 50 2.26 1.11 -19.55
C PRO A 50 2.57 2.18 -18.49
N TYR A 51 3.82 2.22 -18.03
CA TYR A 51 4.27 3.14 -17.00
C TYR A 51 5.61 3.75 -17.35
N ILE A 52 5.68 5.08 -17.36
CA ILE A 52 6.93 5.83 -17.48
C ILE A 52 6.91 6.88 -16.37
N SER A 53 7.92 6.89 -15.50
CA SER A 53 8.00 7.86 -14.41
C SER A 53 8.06 9.29 -14.94
N TYR A 54 7.34 10.21 -14.30
CA TYR A 54 7.38 11.65 -14.55
C TYR A 54 8.79 12.22 -14.44
N THR A 55 9.64 11.64 -13.58
CA THR A 55 11.04 12.04 -13.43
C THR A 55 11.88 11.81 -14.70
N LYS A 56 11.51 10.83 -15.54
CA LYS A 56 12.14 10.61 -16.85
C LYS A 56 11.65 11.58 -17.92
N ARG A 57 10.43 12.12 -17.75
CA ARG A 57 9.82 13.04 -18.72
C ARG A 57 10.28 14.49 -18.54
N ASN A 58 10.66 14.88 -17.32
CA ASN A 58 11.07 16.25 -17.03
C ASN A 58 12.36 16.31 -16.20
N ARG A 59 13.39 16.98 -16.75
CA ARG A 59 14.72 17.10 -16.12
C ARG A 59 14.68 17.76 -14.74
N PHE A 60 13.76 18.70 -14.52
CA PHE A 60 13.58 19.38 -13.24
C PHE A 60 13.03 18.44 -12.15
N LEU A 61 12.23 17.43 -12.51
CA LEU A 61 11.69 16.46 -11.56
C LEU A 61 12.73 15.41 -11.13
N ASN A 62 13.91 15.41 -11.73
CA ASN A 62 14.98 14.44 -11.45
C ASN A 62 16.03 14.96 -10.44
N LEU A 63 15.84 16.15 -9.85
CA LEU A 63 16.67 16.66 -8.76
C LEU A 63 16.56 15.74 -7.52
N PRO A 64 17.63 15.39 -6.79
CA PRO A 64 17.62 14.29 -5.80
C PRO A 64 16.47 14.30 -4.78
N LEU A 65 16.14 15.47 -4.21
CA LEU A 65 15.06 15.62 -3.24
C LEU A 65 13.67 15.55 -3.90
N ILE A 66 13.50 16.26 -5.01
CA ILE A 66 12.24 16.31 -5.77
C ILE A 66 11.94 14.95 -6.39
N ARG A 67 12.96 14.28 -6.92
CA ARG A 67 12.90 12.93 -7.49
C ARG A 67 12.34 11.94 -6.49
N GLY A 68 12.82 11.97 -5.24
CA GLY A 68 12.31 11.12 -4.17
C GLY A 68 10.82 11.35 -3.92
N ALA A 69 10.41 12.60 -3.74
CA ALA A 69 9.01 12.97 -3.51
C ALA A 69 8.10 12.56 -4.68
N VAL A 70 8.50 12.84 -5.92
CA VAL A 70 7.74 12.47 -7.12
C VAL A 70 7.60 10.95 -7.22
N VAL A 71 8.69 10.19 -7.08
CA VAL A 71 8.64 8.72 -7.15
C VAL A 71 7.79 8.12 -6.03
N LEU A 72 7.82 8.69 -4.82
CA LEU A 72 6.97 8.27 -3.71
C LEU A 72 5.48 8.49 -4.03
N ILE A 73 5.11 9.69 -4.49
CA ILE A 73 3.74 10.02 -4.88
C ILE A 73 3.27 9.11 -6.02
N GLU A 74 4.11 8.90 -7.05
CA GLU A 74 3.79 7.98 -8.14
C GLU A 74 3.52 6.57 -7.63
N SER A 75 4.40 6.05 -6.78
CA SER A 75 4.29 4.69 -6.24
C SER A 75 3.03 4.55 -5.37
N LEU A 76 2.70 5.56 -4.57
CA LEU A 76 1.46 5.60 -3.77
C LEU A 76 0.21 5.60 -4.66
N VAL A 77 0.17 6.43 -5.70
CA VAL A 77 -0.97 6.50 -6.63
C VAL A 77 -1.14 5.17 -7.36
N ILE A 78 -0.05 4.54 -7.81
CA ILE A 78 -0.07 3.24 -8.48
C ILE A 78 -0.56 2.15 -7.50
N GLY A 79 -0.04 2.13 -6.27
CA GLY A 79 -0.45 1.19 -5.23
C GLY A 79 -1.94 1.30 -4.88
N ILE A 80 -2.46 2.52 -4.70
CA ILE A 80 -3.89 2.75 -4.43
C ILE A 80 -4.75 2.27 -5.60
N LYS A 81 -4.35 2.56 -6.85
CA LYS A 81 -5.06 2.08 -8.05
C LYS A 81 -5.06 0.56 -8.14
N ALA A 82 -3.93 -0.09 -7.86
CA ALA A 82 -3.80 -1.54 -7.88
C ALA A 82 -4.67 -2.19 -6.79
N LEU A 83 -4.64 -1.66 -5.56
CA LEU A 83 -5.51 -2.10 -4.46
C LEU A 83 -6.99 -1.96 -4.81
N SER A 84 -7.39 -0.81 -5.36
CA SER A 84 -8.77 -0.54 -5.74
C SER A 84 -9.26 -1.50 -6.83
N TRP A 85 -8.44 -1.70 -7.86
CA TRP A 85 -8.76 -2.65 -8.94
C TRP A 85 -8.80 -4.10 -8.44
N SER A 86 -7.88 -4.48 -7.55
CA SER A 86 -7.85 -5.83 -6.96
C SER A 86 -9.08 -6.11 -6.11
N ALA A 87 -9.51 -5.14 -5.30
CA ALA A 87 -10.73 -5.23 -4.51
C ALA A 87 -11.96 -5.44 -5.40
N GLU A 88 -12.11 -4.61 -6.45
CA GLU A 88 -13.25 -4.71 -7.37
C GLU A 88 -13.24 -6.02 -8.17
N THR A 89 -12.06 -6.57 -8.45
CA THR A 89 -11.89 -7.79 -9.25
C THR A 89 -12.09 -9.06 -8.42
N ALA A 90 -11.65 -9.07 -7.16
CA ALA A 90 -11.76 -10.21 -6.26
C ALA A 90 -13.21 -10.49 -5.77
N ILE A 91 -14.12 -9.53 -5.94
CA ILE A 91 -15.54 -9.65 -5.57
C ILE A 91 -16.31 -10.53 -6.56
N SER A 92 -17.29 -11.31 -6.08
CA SER A 92 -18.13 -12.18 -6.92
C SER A 92 -19.04 -11.40 -7.88
N GLU A 93 -19.51 -12.02 -8.97
CA GLU A 93 -20.43 -11.38 -9.92
C GLU A 93 -21.79 -11.03 -9.29
N GLU A 94 -22.23 -11.79 -8.29
CA GLU A 94 -23.44 -11.52 -7.51
C GLU A 94 -23.27 -10.26 -6.64
N ASP A 95 -22.13 -10.16 -5.95
CA ASP A 95 -21.79 -8.99 -5.14
C ASP A 95 -21.53 -7.74 -5.99
N LYS A 96 -21.00 -7.89 -7.22
CA LYS A 96 -20.86 -6.79 -8.18
C LYS A 96 -22.20 -6.23 -8.63
N LYS A 97 -23.22 -7.08 -8.86
CA LYS A 97 -24.59 -6.62 -9.20
C LYS A 97 -25.23 -5.86 -8.04
N ASN A 98 -25.06 -6.35 -6.80
CA ASN A 98 -25.54 -5.65 -5.60
C ASN A 98 -24.84 -4.30 -5.39
N ASN A 99 -23.51 -4.23 -5.59
CA ASN A 99 -22.75 -2.99 -5.49
C ASN A 99 -23.08 -1.97 -6.60
N LYS A 100 -23.28 -2.41 -7.86
CA LYS A 100 -23.65 -1.51 -8.96
C LYS A 100 -25.03 -0.86 -8.76
N LYS A 101 -26.01 -1.60 -8.23
CA LYS A 101 -27.32 -1.04 -7.83
C LYS A 101 -27.17 0.04 -6.76
N ASN A 102 -26.23 -0.11 -5.83
CA ASN A 102 -25.97 0.85 -4.76
C ASN A 102 -25.14 2.07 -5.21
N LYS A 103 -24.17 1.90 -6.13
CA LYS A 103 -23.33 2.99 -6.67
C LYS A 103 -24.15 4.04 -7.45
N ASN A 104 -25.19 3.63 -8.18
CA ASN A 104 -26.01 4.56 -8.98
C ASN A 104 -26.87 5.55 -8.15
N LYS A 105 -27.08 5.30 -6.84
CA LYS A 105 -27.84 6.20 -5.96
C LYS A 105 -26.99 7.29 -5.26
N LYS A 106 -25.65 7.26 -5.36
CA LYS A 106 -24.75 8.06 -4.49
C LYS A 106 -23.76 8.98 -5.24
N GLY A 107 -24.11 9.47 -6.44
CA GLY A 107 -23.18 10.22 -7.31
C GLY A 107 -22.54 11.49 -6.71
N SER A 108 -23.21 12.17 -5.76
CA SER A 108 -22.70 13.41 -5.14
C SER A 108 -22.28 13.24 -3.66
N LEU A 109 -22.98 12.39 -2.90
CA LEU A 109 -22.67 12.08 -1.48
C LEU A 109 -21.39 11.23 -1.28
N SER A 110 -20.88 10.60 -2.34
CA SER A 110 -19.75 9.65 -2.26
C SER A 110 -18.40 10.32 -2.00
N LYS A 111 -18.09 11.45 -2.65
CA LYS A 111 -16.77 12.09 -2.48
C LYS A 111 -16.61 12.72 -1.09
N PHE A 112 -17.65 13.39 -0.60
CA PHE A 112 -17.62 14.00 0.73
C PHE A 112 -17.51 12.94 1.84
N SER A 113 -18.32 11.87 1.78
CA SER A 113 -18.26 10.79 2.76
C SER A 113 -16.91 10.05 2.75
N LEU A 114 -16.30 9.87 1.57
CA LEU A 114 -14.97 9.31 1.46
C LEU A 114 -13.91 10.21 2.12
N THR A 115 -13.94 11.53 1.84
CA THR A 115 -13.02 12.48 2.47
C THR A 115 -13.17 12.48 4.00
N VAL A 116 -14.39 12.49 4.52
CA VAL A 116 -14.66 12.43 5.96
C VAL A 116 -14.10 11.13 6.56
N THR A 117 -14.31 10.00 5.89
CA THR A 117 -13.81 8.69 6.36
C THR A 117 -12.29 8.66 6.41
N VAL A 118 -11.62 9.23 5.40
CA VAL A 118 -10.15 9.31 5.37
C VAL A 118 -9.63 10.19 6.50
N ILE A 119 -10.21 11.39 6.69
CA ILE A 119 -9.82 12.30 7.78
C ILE A 119 -10.04 11.62 9.14
N PHE A 120 -11.18 10.96 9.33
CA PHE A 120 -11.49 10.25 10.56
C PHE A 120 -10.48 9.12 10.81
N ALA A 121 -10.16 8.30 9.79
CA ALA A 121 -9.20 7.21 9.93
C ALA A 121 -7.79 7.73 10.28
N LEU A 122 -7.35 8.82 9.65
CA LEU A 122 -6.07 9.47 9.98
C LEU A 122 -6.07 10.04 11.41
N GLY A 123 -7.16 10.71 11.80
CA GLY A 123 -7.32 11.25 13.15
C GLY A 123 -7.33 10.15 14.21
N ALA A 124 -8.08 9.07 13.98
CA ALA A 124 -8.10 7.90 14.86
C ALA A 124 -6.72 7.25 14.96
N GLY A 125 -5.98 7.16 13.84
CA GLY A 125 -4.59 6.71 13.85
C GLY A 125 -3.68 7.56 14.73
N LEU A 126 -3.76 8.89 14.64
CA LEU A 126 -2.99 9.79 15.51
C LEU A 126 -3.37 9.61 16.98
N VAL A 127 -4.66 9.47 17.28
CA VAL A 127 -5.11 9.24 18.67
C VAL A 127 -4.55 7.93 19.20
N ILE A 128 -4.74 6.82 18.47
CA ILE A 128 -4.36 5.48 18.93
C ILE A 128 -2.83 5.31 19.01
N PHE A 129 -2.08 5.82 18.03
CA PHE A 129 -0.63 5.56 17.93
C PHE A 129 0.25 6.66 18.52
N PHE A 130 -0.28 7.86 18.80
CA PHE A 130 0.48 8.93 19.45
C PHE A 130 -0.12 9.34 20.78
N TYR A 131 -1.41 9.66 20.83
CA TYR A 131 -2.00 10.24 22.04
C TYR A 131 -2.21 9.21 23.17
N VAL A 132 -2.69 8.01 22.83
CA VAL A 132 -2.92 6.93 23.81
C VAL A 132 -1.61 6.49 24.50
N PRO A 133 -0.50 6.19 23.79
CA PRO A 133 0.78 5.87 24.44
C PRO A 133 1.25 6.96 25.41
N LEU A 134 1.08 8.23 25.05
CA LEU A 134 1.48 9.36 25.89
C LEU A 134 0.66 9.42 27.18
N ILE A 135 -0.67 9.27 27.11
CA ILE A 135 -1.53 9.25 28.29
C ILE A 135 -1.20 8.05 29.18
N LEU A 136 -0.99 6.87 28.60
CA LEU A 136 -0.66 5.67 29.38
C LEU A 136 0.67 5.84 30.12
N THR A 137 1.64 6.48 29.49
CA THR A 137 2.94 6.76 30.09
C THR A 137 2.84 7.81 31.20
N ASP A 138 2.09 8.88 30.97
CA ASP A 138 1.85 9.94 31.96
C ASP A 138 1.07 9.43 33.18
N PHE A 139 0.09 8.56 32.97
CA PHE A 139 -0.68 7.91 34.04
C PHE A 139 0.18 7.06 34.97
N LEU A 140 1.29 6.49 34.49
CA LEU A 140 2.26 5.78 35.33
C LEU A 140 3.13 6.72 36.19
N GLY A 141 3.02 8.04 36.00
CA GLY A 141 3.69 9.04 36.83
C GLY A 141 5.22 9.07 36.67
N VAL A 142 5.76 8.60 35.54
CA VAL A 142 7.20 8.52 35.29
C VAL A 142 7.75 9.92 34.97
N LYS A 143 8.38 10.59 35.94
CA LYS A 143 8.83 11.99 35.80
C LYS A 143 10.19 12.17 35.11
N SER A 144 11.02 11.14 35.08
CA SER A 144 12.35 11.20 34.48
C SER A 144 12.29 11.00 32.97
N GLY A 145 12.82 11.94 32.19
CA GLY A 145 12.69 11.98 30.72
C GLY A 145 13.16 10.72 29.99
N ILE A 146 14.26 10.09 30.43
CA ILE A 146 14.76 8.85 29.81
C ILE A 146 13.77 7.70 30.03
N TYR A 147 13.35 7.46 31.27
CA TYR A 147 12.40 6.38 31.58
C TYR A 147 11.02 6.64 30.97
N PHE A 148 10.59 7.91 30.88
CA PHE A 148 9.36 8.28 30.19
C PHE A 148 9.41 7.83 28.72
N ASN A 149 10.49 8.16 27.99
CA ASN A 149 10.64 7.78 26.59
C ASN A 149 10.74 6.26 26.37
N LEU A 150 11.38 5.54 27.31
CA LEU A 150 11.44 4.08 27.25
C LEU A 150 10.06 3.44 27.42
N VAL A 151 9.27 3.95 28.36
CA VAL A 151 7.91 3.44 28.64
C VAL A 151 6.95 3.83 27.52
N ASP A 152 7.00 5.06 26.99
CA ASP A 152 6.22 5.48 25.82
C ASP A 152 6.54 4.63 24.59
N GLY A 153 7.84 4.40 24.33
CA GLY A 153 8.29 3.52 23.26
C GLY A 153 7.76 2.10 23.41
N PHE A 154 7.74 1.56 24.63
CA PHE A 154 7.17 0.25 24.92
C PHE A 154 5.66 0.19 24.64
N PHE A 155 4.88 1.17 25.10
CA PHE A 155 3.45 1.21 24.80
C PHE A 155 3.18 1.36 23.31
N ARG A 156 3.93 2.21 22.62
CA ARG A 156 3.83 2.42 21.17
C ARG A 156 4.09 1.13 20.40
N LEU A 157 5.15 0.39 20.75
CA LEU A 157 5.47 -0.89 20.12
C LEU A 157 4.41 -1.95 20.44
N SER A 158 3.93 -1.99 21.68
CA SER A 158 2.89 -2.94 22.11
C SER A 158 1.56 -2.69 21.38
N ILE A 159 1.13 -1.43 21.30
CA ILE A 159 -0.09 -1.03 20.56
C ILE A 159 0.08 -1.32 19.07
N PHE A 160 1.24 -1.04 18.49
CA PHE A 160 1.53 -1.37 17.09
C PHE A 160 1.44 -2.89 16.83
N GLY A 161 2.11 -3.70 17.67
CA GLY A 161 2.05 -5.15 17.56
C GLY A 161 0.63 -5.70 17.73
N LEU A 162 -0.10 -5.22 18.74
CA LEU A 162 -1.50 -5.59 18.97
C LEU A 162 -2.39 -5.21 17.78
N TYR A 163 -2.22 -4.01 17.24
CA TYR A 163 -2.97 -3.55 16.06
C TYR A 163 -2.75 -4.48 14.86
N ILE A 164 -1.48 -4.77 14.52
CA ILE A 164 -1.14 -5.69 13.42
C ILE A 164 -1.74 -7.07 13.67
N PHE A 165 -1.63 -7.59 14.90
CA PHE A 165 -2.24 -8.86 15.27
C PHE A 165 -3.75 -8.85 15.04
N LEU A 166 -4.47 -7.84 15.53
CA LEU A 166 -5.92 -7.74 15.39
C LEU A 166 -6.37 -7.67 13.92
N ILE A 167 -5.72 -6.83 13.09
CA ILE A 167 -6.09 -6.74 11.68
C ILE A 167 -5.71 -8.00 10.90
N SER A 168 -4.69 -8.75 11.33
CA SER A 168 -4.28 -10.00 10.70
C SER A 168 -5.33 -11.11 10.82
N LEU A 169 -6.26 -10.98 11.77
CA LEU A 169 -7.37 -11.92 11.93
C LEU A 169 -8.44 -11.75 10.83
N TRP A 170 -8.46 -10.61 10.13
CA TRP A 170 -9.37 -10.38 9.01
C TRP A 170 -8.87 -11.11 7.76
N LYS A 171 -9.78 -11.82 7.08
CA LYS A 171 -9.46 -12.72 5.97
C LYS A 171 -8.73 -11.99 4.84
N GLU A 172 -9.16 -10.79 4.52
CA GLU A 172 -8.64 -9.95 3.44
C GLU A 172 -7.19 -9.52 3.71
N ILE A 173 -6.90 -9.11 4.95
CA ILE A 173 -5.55 -8.69 5.37
C ILE A 173 -4.62 -9.89 5.47
N LYS A 174 -5.10 -11.01 6.01
CA LYS A 174 -4.36 -12.27 6.05
C LYS A 174 -3.90 -12.68 4.64
N ARG A 175 -4.80 -12.58 3.66
CA ARG A 175 -4.47 -12.84 2.25
C ARG A 175 -3.39 -11.91 1.73
N ILE A 176 -3.48 -10.61 1.97
CA ILE A 176 -2.43 -9.66 1.58
C ILE A 176 -1.07 -10.09 2.16
N PHE A 177 -1.02 -10.52 3.42
CA PHE A 177 0.23 -11.00 4.02
C PHE A 177 0.75 -12.30 3.38
N GLU A 178 -0.14 -13.24 3.02
CA GLU A 178 0.25 -14.44 2.27
C GLU A 178 0.88 -14.09 0.91
N TYR A 179 0.28 -13.15 0.16
CA TYR A 179 0.82 -12.71 -1.13
C TYR A 179 2.12 -11.90 -0.99
N HIS A 180 2.30 -11.16 0.10
CA HIS A 180 3.55 -10.46 0.38
C HIS A 180 4.72 -11.44 0.58
N GLY A 181 4.49 -12.54 1.30
CA GLY A 181 5.48 -13.62 1.43
C GLY A 181 5.77 -14.34 0.11
N ALA A 182 4.80 -14.39 -0.81
CA ALA A 182 4.96 -14.99 -2.13
C ALA A 182 5.74 -14.10 -3.12
N GLU A 183 5.73 -12.78 -2.93
CA GLU A 183 6.47 -11.82 -3.77
C GLU A 183 7.99 -11.86 -3.56
N HIS A 184 8.44 -12.15 -2.34
CA HIS A 184 9.87 -12.11 -1.98
C HIS A 184 10.60 -13.45 -2.20
N LYS A 185 10.11 -14.30 -3.12
CA LYS A 185 10.71 -15.61 -3.46
C LYS A 185 11.32 -15.65 -4.87
#